data_AF-A0A7S4K8T5-F1
#
_entry.id   AF-A0A7S4K8T5-F1
#
_cell.length_a   1.000
_cell.length_b   1.000
_cell.length_c   1.000
_cell.angle_alpha   90.00
_cell.angle_beta   90.00
_cell.angle_gamma   90.00
#
_symmetry.space_group_name_H-M   'P 1'
#
loop_
_entity.id
_entity.type
_entity.pdbx_description
1 polymer ?
#
loop_
_entity_poly.entity_id
_entity_poly.type
_entity_poly.pdbx_seq_one_letter_code
_entity_poly.pdbx_strand_id
1 'polypeptide(L)'
;GKGSLSQVVRPFSAPRGRMSMTATAAVNTVKQTPHGGTLIDLMAKTDEEKAAAIAKATVTLQATPRQLCDVELLMNGGFSPLTGFMDETTYNSVVDNMELPDGLIFGIPVVFDTDDEDLQPGTTVLIKDGDRDIATIEFTDKYSPDKPKETLKV
;
A
#
# COMPACT_ATOMS: atom_id res chain seq x y z
N GLY A 1 42.15 7.57 -1.56
CA GLY A 1 43.08 6.52 -1.98
C GLY A 1 42.30 5.24 -2.20
N LYS A 2 42.51 4.56 -3.33
CA LYS A 2 41.88 3.26 -3.64
C LYS A 2 42.46 2.18 -2.72
N GLY A 3 41.61 1.31 -2.18
CA GLY A 3 42.00 0.11 -1.43
C GLY A 3 40.90 -0.94 -1.52
N SER A 4 41.24 -2.08 -2.12
CA SER A 4 40.40 -3.24 -2.41
C SER A 4 40.47 -4.28 -1.28
N LEU A 5 39.39 -5.01 -1.04
CA LEU A 5 39.39 -6.26 -0.26
C LEU A 5 38.80 -7.38 -1.12
N SER A 6 39.59 -8.43 -1.32
CA SER A 6 39.22 -9.65 -2.03
C SER A 6 39.10 -10.80 -1.02
N GLN A 7 38.10 -11.68 -1.18
CA GLN A 7 38.16 -13.04 -0.62
C GLN A 7 38.32 -14.07 -1.74
N VAL A 8 39.12 -15.08 -1.42
CA VAL A 8 39.62 -16.15 -2.27
C VAL A 8 38.89 -17.43 -1.89
N VAL A 9 38.22 -18.08 -2.85
CA VAL A 9 37.93 -19.52 -2.78
C VAL A 9 38.18 -20.14 -4.17
N ARG A 10 38.92 -21.26 -4.17
CA ARG A 10 39.54 -21.93 -5.33
C ARG A 10 38.52 -22.66 -6.24
N PRO A 11 38.85 -22.91 -7.52
CA PRO A 11 37.91 -23.48 -8.49
C PRO A 11 37.83 -25.02 -8.40
N PHE A 12 36.63 -25.55 -8.63
CA PHE A 12 36.41 -26.94 -9.05
C PHE A 12 36.45 -26.99 -10.59
N SER A 13 37.21 -27.92 -11.16
CA SER A 13 37.43 -28.08 -12.60
C SER A 13 36.86 -29.42 -13.09
N ALA A 14 35.98 -29.37 -14.10
CA ALA A 14 35.61 -30.49 -14.96
C ALA A 14 35.24 -29.95 -16.38
N PRO A 15 35.34 -30.77 -17.45
CA PRO A 15 35.94 -30.34 -18.73
C PRO A 15 35.00 -29.65 -19.73
N ARG A 16 35.67 -29.00 -20.69
CA ARG A 16 35.18 -28.13 -21.76
C ARG A 16 34.11 -28.76 -22.66
N GLY A 17 32.93 -28.14 -22.69
CA GLY A 17 32.09 -28.03 -23.88
C GLY A 17 32.21 -26.61 -24.45
N ARG A 18 32.61 -26.47 -25.71
CA ARG A 18 32.75 -25.18 -26.40
C ARG A 18 31.36 -24.68 -26.81
N MET A 19 30.86 -23.63 -26.16
CA MET A 19 29.88 -22.72 -26.75
C MET A 19 30.25 -21.27 -26.41
N SER A 20 30.53 -20.51 -27.46
CA SER A 20 30.64 -19.07 -27.42
C SER A 20 29.24 -18.49 -27.26
N MET A 21 29.00 -17.77 -26.15
CA MET A 21 27.87 -16.84 -26.02
C MET A 21 28.33 -15.69 -25.11
N THR A 22 28.98 -14.70 -25.72
CA THR A 22 28.85 -13.32 -25.25
C THR A 22 27.40 -12.92 -25.48
N ALA A 23 26.59 -12.95 -24.42
CA ALA A 23 25.31 -12.27 -24.39
C ALA A 23 25.19 -11.61 -23.02
N THR A 24 25.72 -10.39 -22.91
CA THR A 24 25.21 -9.45 -21.92
C THR A 24 23.79 -9.12 -22.37
N ALA A 25 22.80 -9.90 -21.91
CA ALA A 25 21.42 -9.54 -22.09
C ALA A 25 21.19 -8.24 -21.31
N ALA A 26 21.00 -7.15 -22.04
CA ALA A 26 20.43 -5.95 -21.44
C ALA A 26 19.09 -6.36 -20.83
N VAL A 27 18.93 -6.17 -19.52
CA VAL A 27 17.64 -6.28 -18.86
C VAL A 27 16.79 -5.13 -19.40
N ASN A 28 15.99 -5.40 -20.44
CA ASN A 28 14.94 -4.49 -20.85
C ASN A 28 14.03 -4.29 -19.63
N THR A 29 14.06 -3.11 -19.04
CA THR A 29 13.23 -2.75 -17.90
C THR A 29 11.80 -2.59 -18.41
N VAL A 30 11.06 -3.70 -18.51
CA VAL A 30 9.61 -3.64 -18.78
C VAL A 30 8.95 -3.16 -17.51
N LYS A 31 8.77 -1.84 -17.38
CA LYS A 31 7.98 -1.25 -16.30
C LYS A 31 6.52 -1.64 -16.52
N GLN A 32 5.98 -2.49 -15.65
CA GLN A 32 4.56 -2.85 -15.68
C GLN A 32 3.70 -1.60 -15.45
N THR A 33 2.57 -1.52 -16.14
CA THR A 33 1.57 -0.47 -15.89
C THR A 33 0.96 -0.69 -14.50
N PRO A 34 0.79 0.36 -13.68
CA PRO A 34 0.07 0.24 -12.41
C PRO A 34 -1.34 -0.33 -12.61
N HIS A 35 -1.86 -1.01 -11.60
CA HIS A 35 -3.24 -1.48 -11.58
C HIS A 35 -4.20 -0.28 -11.66
N GLY A 36 -5.21 -0.36 -12.54
CA GLY A 36 -6.06 0.80 -12.89
C GLY A 36 -5.38 1.86 -13.79
N GLY A 37 -4.20 1.57 -14.33
CA GLY A 37 -3.52 2.41 -15.34
C GLY A 37 -2.63 3.52 -14.77
N THR A 38 -2.89 3.99 -13.55
CA THR A 38 -2.15 5.09 -12.90
C THR A 38 -1.76 4.69 -11.47
N LEU A 39 -0.52 5.02 -11.08
CA LEU A 39 -0.09 4.87 -9.69
C LEU A 39 -0.68 6.02 -8.87
N ILE A 40 -1.44 5.68 -7.84
CA ILE A 40 -2.01 6.65 -6.91
C ILE A 40 -1.00 6.94 -5.81
N ASP A 41 -0.29 8.06 -5.91
CA ASP A 41 0.69 8.49 -4.90
C ASP A 41 0.08 9.59 -4.03
N LEU A 42 -0.28 9.24 -2.80
CA LEU A 42 -0.95 10.14 -1.85
C LEU A 42 0.03 10.83 -0.89
N MET A 43 1.34 10.61 -1.04
CA MET A 43 2.35 11.21 -0.17
C MET A 43 2.43 12.72 -0.41
N ALA A 44 2.29 13.51 0.65
CA ALA A 44 2.64 14.93 0.63
C ALA A 44 4.12 15.12 0.23
N LYS A 45 4.37 16.02 -0.72
CA LYS A 45 5.68 16.25 -1.32
C LYS A 45 6.47 17.37 -0.65
N THR A 46 5.76 18.29 -0.02
CA THR A 46 6.33 19.46 0.65
C THR A 46 5.99 19.46 2.13
N ASP A 47 6.76 20.20 2.93
CA ASP A 47 6.47 20.33 4.36
C ASP A 47 5.24 21.20 4.61
N GLU A 48 4.94 22.13 3.69
CA GLU A 48 3.70 22.91 3.70
C GLU A 48 2.47 22.02 3.51
N GLU A 49 2.51 21.06 2.57
CA GLU A 49 1.43 20.09 2.36
C GLU A 49 1.23 19.19 3.58
N LYS A 50 2.33 18.72 4.20
CA LYS A 50 2.25 17.93 5.45
C LYS A 50 1.62 18.74 6.58
N ALA A 51 2.09 19.97 6.79
CA ALA A 51 1.56 20.84 7.83
C ALA A 51 0.08 21.17 7.60
N ALA A 52 -0.31 21.42 6.34
CA ALA A 52 -1.70 21.66 5.98
C ALA A 52 -2.59 20.43 6.18
N ALA A 53 -2.10 19.23 5.88
CA ALA A 53 -2.80 17.98 6.15
C ALA A 53 -3.01 17.79 7.66
N ILE A 54 -1.94 17.89 8.46
CA ILE A 54 -1.98 17.78 9.92
C ILE A 54 -2.95 18.80 10.52
N ALA A 55 -2.96 20.05 10.03
CA ALA A 55 -3.82 21.11 10.53
C ALA A 55 -5.32 20.86 10.30
N LYS A 56 -5.71 19.95 9.39
CA LYS A 56 -7.11 19.54 9.19
C LYS A 56 -7.59 18.52 10.22
N ALA A 57 -6.66 17.81 10.87
CA ALA A 57 -7.03 16.76 11.80
C ALA A 57 -7.72 17.33 13.05
N THR A 58 -8.86 16.74 13.38
CA THR A 58 -9.67 17.06 14.56
C THR A 58 -9.47 16.03 15.68
N VAL A 59 -8.99 14.84 15.33
CA VAL A 59 -8.72 13.72 16.25
C VAL A 59 -7.36 13.12 15.91
N THR A 60 -6.71 12.50 16.89
CA THR A 60 -5.43 11.80 16.72
C THR A 60 -5.56 10.37 17.22
N LEU A 61 -5.09 9.39 16.46
CA LEU A 61 -5.09 7.98 16.83
C LEU A 61 -3.70 7.34 16.65
N GLN A 62 -3.37 6.41 17.55
CA GLN A 62 -2.20 5.54 17.40
C GLN A 62 -2.61 4.32 16.58
N ALA A 63 -1.97 4.11 15.44
CA ALA A 63 -2.31 2.98 14.58
C ALA A 63 -1.73 1.68 15.11
N THR A 64 -2.47 0.59 14.90
CA THR A 64 -1.94 -0.76 15.07
C THR A 64 -0.95 -1.09 13.95
N PRO A 65 -0.07 -2.09 14.13
CA PRO A 65 0.84 -2.52 13.06
C PRO A 65 0.12 -2.90 11.77
N ARG A 66 -1.09 -3.48 11.85
CA ARG A 66 -1.87 -3.84 10.66
C ARG A 66 -2.39 -2.60 9.92
N GLN A 67 -2.98 -1.66 10.66
CA GLN A 67 -3.46 -0.40 10.08
C GLN A 67 -2.32 0.38 9.42
N LEU A 68 -1.13 0.40 10.03
CA LEU A 68 0.05 1.05 9.45
C LEU A 68 0.43 0.45 8.09
N CYS A 69 0.39 -0.88 7.93
CA CYS A 69 0.67 -1.52 6.64
C CYS A 69 -0.31 -1.07 5.56
N ASP A 70 -1.61 -1.06 5.86
CA ASP A 70 -2.62 -0.68 4.87
C ASP A 70 -2.55 0.83 4.55
N VAL A 71 -2.29 1.68 5.54
CA VAL A 71 -2.01 3.11 5.35
C VAL A 71 -0.79 3.32 4.44
N GLU A 72 0.32 2.62 4.67
CA GLU A 72 1.52 2.75 3.85
C GLU A 72 1.27 2.34 2.39
N LEU A 73 0.55 1.24 2.17
CA LEU A 73 0.21 0.74 0.82
C LEU A 73 -0.77 1.65 0.07
N LEU A 74 -1.68 2.32 0.77
CA LEU A 74 -2.50 3.39 0.19
C LEU A 74 -1.62 4.59 -0.18
N MET A 75 -0.75 5.03 0.74
CA MET A 75 0.05 6.24 0.55
C MET A 75 1.03 6.13 -0.62
N ASN A 76 1.71 5.00 -0.76
CA ASN A 76 2.73 4.78 -1.79
C ASN A 76 2.16 4.26 -3.11
N GLY A 77 0.85 4.00 -3.19
CA GLY A 77 0.16 3.51 -4.37
C GLY A 77 0.23 2.00 -4.60
N GLY A 78 0.72 1.22 -3.63
CA GLY A 78 0.68 -0.24 -3.65
C GLY A 78 -0.75 -0.80 -3.79
N PHE A 79 -1.76 -0.05 -3.37
CA PHE A 79 -3.18 -0.37 -3.55
C PHE A 79 -3.87 0.41 -4.68
N SER A 80 -3.12 0.97 -5.64
CA SER A 80 -3.76 1.55 -6.83
C SER A 80 -4.77 0.58 -7.44
N PRO A 81 -5.98 1.03 -7.82
CA PRO A 81 -6.39 2.44 -7.98
C PRO A 81 -7.02 3.08 -6.73
N LEU A 82 -6.96 2.46 -5.55
CA LEU A 82 -7.57 3.04 -4.35
C LEU A 82 -6.94 4.38 -3.98
N THR A 83 -7.78 5.33 -3.59
CA THR A 83 -7.38 6.67 -3.10
C THR A 83 -7.59 6.82 -1.59
N GLY A 84 -7.99 5.75 -0.91
CA GLY A 84 -8.32 5.72 0.51
C GLY A 84 -8.88 4.36 0.92
N PHE A 85 -9.32 4.25 2.18
CA PHE A 85 -10.05 3.08 2.65
C PHE A 85 -11.43 2.97 1.96
N MET A 86 -11.92 1.74 1.82
CA MET A 86 -13.18 1.46 1.15
C MET A 86 -14.38 1.95 1.98
N ASP A 87 -15.34 2.60 1.32
CA ASP A 87 -16.69 2.81 1.86
C ASP A 87 -17.51 1.51 1.81
N GLU A 88 -18.72 1.51 2.40
CA GLU A 88 -19.55 0.31 2.49
C GLU A 88 -19.89 -0.26 1.09
N THR A 89 -20.10 0.61 0.10
CA THR A 89 -20.44 0.20 -1.27
C THR A 89 -19.27 -0.52 -1.94
N THR A 90 -18.07 0.06 -1.85
CA THR A 90 -16.83 -0.50 -2.41
C THR A 90 -16.47 -1.80 -1.71
N TYR A 91 -16.56 -1.82 -0.38
CA TYR A 91 -16.35 -3.02 0.43
C TYR A 91 -17.27 -4.17 0.01
N ASN A 92 -18.58 -3.91 -0.11
CA ASN A 92 -19.54 -4.94 -0.50
C ASN A 92 -19.26 -5.44 -1.92
N SER A 93 -18.89 -4.56 -2.87
CA SER A 93 -18.50 -4.97 -4.22
C SER A 93 -17.31 -5.94 -4.20
N VAL A 94 -16.28 -5.62 -3.41
CA VAL A 94 -15.08 -6.45 -3.28
C VAL A 94 -15.39 -7.78 -2.60
N VAL A 95 -16.15 -7.79 -1.51
CA VAL A 95 -16.54 -9.02 -0.81
C VAL A 95 -17.44 -9.89 -1.69
N ASP A 96 -18.36 -9.29 -2.45
CA ASP A 96 -19.32 -10.05 -3.25
C ASP A 96 -18.74 -10.55 -4.58
N ASN A 97 -17.86 -9.77 -5.21
CA ASN A 97 -17.46 -9.96 -6.60
C ASN A 97 -15.94 -9.97 -6.83
N MET A 98 -15.11 -9.69 -5.83
CA MET A 98 -13.65 -9.48 -5.97
C MET A 98 -13.30 -8.37 -6.98
N GLU A 99 -14.17 -7.37 -7.10
CA GLU A 99 -14.05 -6.24 -8.03
C GLU A 99 -14.44 -4.94 -7.33
N LEU A 100 -13.78 -3.85 -7.72
CA LEU A 100 -14.22 -2.49 -7.41
C LEU A 100 -15.54 -2.19 -8.13
N PRO A 101 -16.29 -1.13 -7.73
CA PRO A 101 -17.57 -0.78 -8.34
C PRO A 101 -17.54 -0.55 -9.86
N ASP A 102 -16.37 -0.25 -10.43
CA ASP A 102 -16.15 -0.07 -11.87
C ASP A 102 -15.84 -1.39 -12.62
N GLY A 103 -15.84 -2.52 -11.91
CA GLY A 103 -15.52 -3.85 -12.43
C GLY A 103 -14.04 -4.19 -12.45
N LEU A 104 -13.15 -3.32 -11.95
CA LEU A 104 -11.73 -3.63 -11.88
C LEU A 104 -11.46 -4.62 -10.75
N ILE A 105 -10.80 -5.75 -11.05
CA ILE A 105 -10.47 -6.79 -10.06
C ILE A 105 -9.71 -6.21 -8.87
N PHE A 106 -10.19 -6.48 -7.66
CA PHE A 106 -9.51 -6.18 -6.41
C PHE A 106 -9.95 -7.20 -5.36
N GLY A 107 -9.04 -8.10 -4.98
CA GLY A 107 -9.41 -9.34 -4.29
C GLY A 107 -9.45 -9.28 -2.76
N ILE A 108 -9.19 -8.12 -2.15
CA ILE A 108 -9.13 -8.00 -0.69
C ILE A 108 -9.81 -6.71 -0.21
N PRO A 109 -10.65 -6.77 0.83
CA PRO A 109 -11.15 -5.57 1.49
C PRO A 109 -10.01 -4.76 2.11
N VAL A 110 -10.01 -3.44 1.88
CA VAL A 110 -9.08 -2.48 2.52
C VAL A 110 -9.91 -1.47 3.29
N VAL A 111 -10.08 -1.73 4.58
CA VAL A 111 -10.96 -0.96 5.48
C VAL A 111 -10.17 -0.49 6.70
N PHE A 112 -10.58 0.63 7.29
CA PHE A 112 -10.04 1.06 8.57
C PHE A 112 -10.91 0.49 9.68
N ASP A 113 -10.45 -0.57 10.34
CA ASP A 113 -11.17 -1.19 11.44
C ASP A 113 -10.95 -0.44 12.76
N THR A 114 -12.04 -0.19 13.49
CA THR A 114 -11.99 0.47 14.79
C THR A 114 -13.22 0.10 15.62
N ASP A 115 -13.06 0.10 16.95
CA ASP A 115 -14.14 0.02 17.94
C ASP A 115 -14.50 1.39 18.53
N ASP A 116 -13.90 2.47 18.01
CA ASP A 116 -14.20 3.84 18.44
C ASP A 116 -15.55 4.30 17.88
N GLU A 117 -16.54 4.40 18.76
CA GLU A 117 -17.88 4.81 18.39
C GLU A 117 -18.00 6.32 18.11
N ASP A 118 -17.05 7.13 18.59
CA ASP A 118 -17.06 8.58 18.45
C ASP A 118 -16.49 9.03 17.10
N LEU A 119 -15.77 8.16 16.38
CA LEU A 119 -15.40 8.42 14.99
C LEU A 119 -16.65 8.39 14.09
N GLN A 120 -16.92 9.52 13.46
CA GLN A 120 -18.08 9.71 12.58
C GLN A 120 -17.64 10.25 11.22
N PRO A 121 -18.43 10.01 10.15
CA PRO A 121 -18.20 10.65 8.86
C PRO A 121 -18.03 12.17 8.98
N GLY A 122 -17.04 12.73 8.26
CA GLY A 122 -16.58 14.11 8.37
C GLY A 122 -15.44 14.33 9.37
N THR A 123 -15.07 13.32 10.16
CA THR A 123 -13.91 13.40 11.05
C THR A 123 -12.62 13.28 10.25
N THR A 124 -11.66 14.18 10.47
CA THR A 124 -10.30 14.02 9.94
C THR A 124 -9.37 13.58 11.07
N VAL A 125 -8.74 12.42 10.92
CA VAL A 125 -7.90 11.79 11.93
C VAL A 125 -6.44 11.88 11.53
N LEU A 126 -5.59 12.36 12.44
CA LEU A 126 -4.15 12.20 12.36
C LEU A 126 -3.75 10.81 12.87
N ILE A 127 -3.20 9.99 11.98
CA ILE A 127 -2.65 8.69 12.31
C ILE A 127 -1.19 8.84 12.74
N LYS A 128 -0.86 8.30 13.91
CA LYS A 128 0.48 8.29 14.49
C LYS A 128 1.03 6.88 14.67
N ASP A 129 2.36 6.79 14.66
CA ASP A 129 3.12 5.65 15.16
C ASP A 129 4.16 6.16 16.17
N GLY A 130 3.81 6.06 17.46
CA GLY A 130 4.53 6.73 18.53
C GLY A 130 4.46 8.25 18.36
N ASP A 131 5.64 8.89 18.28
CA ASP A 131 5.75 10.33 18.10
C ASP A 131 5.61 10.76 16.63
N ARG A 132 5.68 9.82 15.68
CA ARG A 132 5.69 10.11 14.25
C ARG A 132 4.27 10.35 13.74
N ASP A 133 4.09 11.44 13.00
CA ASP A 133 2.89 11.70 12.21
C ASP A 133 3.00 10.95 10.88
N ILE A 134 2.05 10.05 10.61
CA ILE A 134 2.10 9.15 9.45
C ILE A 134 1.21 9.66 8.33
N ALA A 135 -0.08 9.85 8.59
CA ALA A 135 -1.07 10.23 7.58
C ALA A 135 -2.24 10.98 8.22
N THR A 136 -3.01 11.71 7.41
CA THR A 136 -4.34 12.18 7.79
C THR A 136 -5.40 11.51 6.94
N ILE A 137 -6.44 10.98 7.59
CA ILE A 137 -7.55 10.28 6.93
C ILE A 137 -8.84 11.04 7.24
N GLU A 138 -9.58 11.42 6.21
CA GLU A 138 -10.96 11.86 6.36
C GLU A 138 -11.88 10.64 6.30
N PHE A 139 -12.66 10.42 7.35
CA PHE A 139 -13.64 9.35 7.40
C PHE A 139 -14.88 9.83 6.64
N THR A 140 -15.26 9.13 5.59
CA THR A 140 -16.44 9.48 4.76
C THR A 140 -17.63 8.59 5.03
N ASP A 141 -17.42 7.43 5.66
CA ASP A 141 -18.43 6.42 5.90
C ASP A 141 -18.16 5.66 7.21
N LYS A 142 -19.21 5.06 7.78
CA LYS A 142 -19.12 4.20 8.97
C LYS A 142 -20.19 3.12 8.88
N TYR A 143 -19.73 1.86 8.83
CA TYR A 143 -20.61 0.70 8.67
C TYR A 143 -20.08 -0.49 9.47
N SER A 144 -20.93 -1.50 9.65
CA SER A 144 -20.57 -2.75 10.32
C SER A 144 -20.35 -3.85 9.27
N PRO A 145 -19.13 -4.37 9.10
CA PRO A 145 -18.87 -5.42 8.13
C PRO A 145 -19.53 -6.75 8.54
N ASP A 146 -20.09 -7.47 7.57
CA ASP A 146 -20.58 -8.85 7.76
C ASP A 146 -19.38 -9.81 7.72
N LYS A 147 -18.69 -9.93 8.85
CA LYS A 147 -17.48 -10.78 8.99
C LYS A 147 -17.71 -12.25 8.61
N PRO A 148 -18.83 -12.91 8.98
CA PRO A 148 -19.14 -14.25 8.48
C PRO A 148 -19.22 -14.35 6.96
N LYS A 149 -19.88 -13.39 6.31
CA LYS A 149 -19.97 -13.33 4.84
C LYS A 149 -18.60 -13.10 4.21
N GLU A 150 -17.83 -12.16 4.74
CA GLU A 150 -16.47 -11.86 4.27
C GLU A 150 -15.59 -13.12 4.30
N THR A 151 -15.55 -13.81 5.45
CA THR A 151 -14.76 -15.05 5.64
C THR A 151 -15.16 -16.17 4.67
N LEU A 152 -16.42 -16.21 4.25
CA LEU A 152 -16.90 -17.23 3.31
C LEU A 152 -16.51 -16.92 1.86
N LYS A 153 -16.36 -15.64 1.52
CA LYS A 153 -16.20 -15.17 0.14
C LYS A 153 -14.76 -14.78 -0.22
N VAL A 154 -13.95 -14.38 0.75
CA VAL A 154 -12.57 -13.90 0.59
C VAL A 154 -11.62 -14.76 1.43
#